data_AF-A0A7Y5UGH1-F1
#
_entry.id   AF-A0A7Y5UGH1-F1
#
_cell.length_a   1.000
_cell.length_b   1.000
_cell.length_c   1.000
_cell.angle_alpha   90.00
_cell.angle_beta   90.00
_cell.angle_gamma   90.00
#
_symmetry.space_group_name_H-M   'P 1'
#
loop_
_entity.id
_entity.type
_entity.pdbx_description
1 polymer ?
#
loop_
_entity_poly.entity_id
_entity_poly.type
_entity_poly.pdbx_seq_one_letter_code
_entity_poly.pdbx_strand_id
1 'polypeptide(L)'
;MIRGFEFEQDGRTFVCSVEARRTTPDDAWWWFNVSGDRQRYAPFQAGTADTQKAVKAKIVAFYTNLLEARARPAEPRSHWGRKPKTEGAAAEQAPAS
;
A
#
# COMPACT_ATOMS: atom_id res chain seq x y z
N MET A 1 17.27 -13.38 -18.65
CA MET A 1 16.65 -12.43 -17.71
C MET A 1 15.84 -11.43 -18.51
N ILE A 2 14.56 -11.25 -18.19
CA ILE A 2 13.71 -10.25 -18.85
C ILE A 2 14.01 -8.86 -18.29
N ARG A 3 14.13 -7.86 -19.17
CA ARG A 3 14.49 -6.48 -18.80
C ARG A 3 13.27 -5.60 -18.53
N GLY A 4 12.14 -5.98 -19.10
CA GLY A 4 10.86 -5.30 -19.01
C GLY A 4 9.90 -5.90 -20.02
N PHE A 5 8.61 -5.71 -19.78
CA PHE A 5 7.54 -6.14 -20.66
C PHE A 5 6.25 -5.40 -20.33
N GLU A 6 5.35 -5.34 -21.29
CA GLU A 6 4.01 -4.79 -21.12
C GLU A 6 2.97 -5.91 -21.24
N PHE A 7 1.86 -5.78 -20.52
CA PHE A 7 0.70 -6.65 -20.71
C PHE A 7 -0.58 -5.94 -20.29
N GLU A 8 -1.71 -6.41 -20.83
CA GLU A 8 -3.03 -5.95 -20.41
C GLU A 8 -3.67 -6.94 -19.43
N GLN A 9 -4.39 -6.40 -18.43
CA GLN A 9 -5.15 -7.15 -17.44
C GLN A 9 -6.32 -6.28 -16.95
N ASP A 10 -7.54 -6.83 -16.92
CA ASP A 10 -8.75 -6.11 -16.44
C ASP A 10 -8.98 -4.77 -17.16
N GLY A 11 -8.67 -4.70 -18.45
CA GLY A 11 -8.78 -3.47 -19.25
C GLY A 11 -7.76 -2.39 -18.88
N ARG A 12 -6.71 -2.74 -18.15
CA ARG A 12 -5.60 -1.85 -17.78
C ARG A 12 -4.29 -2.36 -18.37
N THR A 13 -3.49 -1.45 -18.89
CA THR A 13 -2.13 -1.76 -19.36
C THR A 13 -1.14 -1.65 -18.20
N PHE A 14 -0.32 -2.68 -18.05
CA PHE A 14 0.74 -2.77 -17.04
C PHE A 14 2.09 -2.70 -17.76
N VAL A 15 2.85 -1.64 -17.50
CA VAL A 15 4.19 -1.46 -18.04
C VAL A 15 5.19 -1.83 -16.97
N CYS A 16 5.92 -2.93 -17.15
CA CYS A 16 6.85 -3.49 -16.16
C CYS A 16 8.29 -3.37 -16.65
N SER A 17 9.20 -2.91 -15.78
CA SER A 17 10.61 -2.73 -16.09
C SER A 17 11.48 -3.07 -14.88
N VAL A 18 12.64 -3.66 -15.13
CA VAL A 18 13.67 -3.81 -14.10
C VAL A 18 14.54 -2.56 -14.09
N GLU A 19 14.65 -1.90 -12.94
CA GLU A 19 15.58 -0.80 -12.75
C GLU A 19 16.52 -1.10 -11.58
N ALA A 20 17.82 -0.96 -11.82
CA ALA A 20 18.84 -1.05 -10.79
C ALA A 20 19.09 0.31 -10.16
N ARG A 21 19.28 0.34 -8.83
CA ARG A 21 19.71 1.57 -8.17
C ARG A 21 21.13 1.89 -8.63
N ARG A 22 21.38 3.15 -9.05
CA ARG A 22 22.68 3.60 -9.60
C ARG A 22 23.90 3.25 -8.76
N THR A 23 23.72 3.00 -7.47
CA THR A 23 24.81 2.69 -6.52
C THR A 23 25.13 1.20 -6.43
N THR A 24 24.19 0.30 -6.78
CA THR A 24 24.39 -1.15 -6.64
C THR A 24 23.61 -1.91 -7.71
N PRO A 25 24.28 -2.53 -8.71
CA PRO A 25 23.62 -3.28 -9.77
C PRO A 25 22.93 -4.56 -9.27
N ASP A 26 23.34 -5.10 -8.12
CA ASP A 26 22.68 -6.22 -7.44
C ASP A 26 21.31 -5.86 -6.82
N ASP A 27 21.01 -4.56 -6.72
CA ASP A 27 19.76 -4.03 -6.15
C ASP A 27 18.81 -3.61 -7.28
N ALA A 28 18.52 -4.57 -8.15
CA ALA A 28 17.56 -4.42 -9.24
C ALA A 28 16.14 -4.70 -8.73
N TRP A 29 15.19 -3.82 -9.02
CA TRP A 29 13.80 -3.96 -8.58
C TRP A 29 12.85 -4.02 -9.75
N TRP A 30 11.75 -4.77 -9.60
CA TRP A 30 10.66 -4.77 -10.56
C TRP A 30 9.76 -3.56 -10.34
N TRP A 31 9.89 -2.59 -11.23
CA TRP A 31 9.03 -1.42 -11.27
C TRP A 31 7.87 -1.67 -12.23
N PHE A 32 6.68 -1.21 -11.89
CA PHE A 32 5.59 -1.16 -12.84
C PHE A 32 4.72 0.09 -12.71
N ASN A 33 4.10 0.45 -13.82
CA ASN A 33 3.08 1.49 -13.97
C ASN A 33 1.78 0.82 -14.45
N VAL A 34 0.64 1.42 -14.09
CA VAL A 34 -0.68 1.00 -14.59
C VAL A 34 -1.35 2.17 -15.28
N SER A 35 -1.90 1.95 -16.48
CA SER A 35 -2.70 2.96 -17.16
C SER A 35 -3.87 3.43 -16.29
N GLY A 36 -3.94 4.75 -16.06
CA GLY A 36 -4.93 5.37 -15.18
C GLY A 36 -4.43 5.62 -13.74
N ASP A 37 -3.28 5.08 -13.35
CA ASP A 37 -2.62 5.38 -12.07
C ASP A 37 -1.38 6.27 -12.31
N ARG A 38 -1.20 7.29 -11.46
CA ARG A 38 -0.06 8.23 -11.56
C ARG A 38 1.19 7.75 -10.82
N GLN A 39 1.07 6.69 -10.03
CA GLN A 39 2.17 6.16 -9.22
C GLN A 39 2.85 4.98 -9.93
N ARG A 40 4.14 4.84 -9.65
CA ARG A 40 4.92 3.64 -9.99
C ARG A 40 5.18 2.85 -8.72
N TYR A 41 5.14 1.53 -8.85
CA TYR A 41 5.29 0.61 -7.72
C TYR A 41 6.49 -0.31 -7.93
N ALA A 42 7.21 -0.57 -6.85
CA ALA A 42 8.33 -1.52 -6.82
C ALA A 42 8.09 -2.57 -5.71
N PRO A 43 7.22 -3.57 -5.94
CA PRO A 43 6.79 -4.48 -4.88
C PRO A 43 7.86 -5.53 -4.49
N PHE A 44 8.76 -5.92 -5.39
CA PHE A 44 9.78 -6.94 -5.12
C PHE A 44 11.05 -6.75 -5.95
N GLN A 45 12.15 -7.30 -5.43
CA GLN A 45 13.47 -7.32 -6.09
C GLN A 45 13.46 -8.25 -7.31
N ALA A 46 14.19 -7.86 -8.36
CA ALA A 46 14.40 -8.67 -9.54
C ALA A 46 15.45 -9.76 -9.29
N GLY A 47 15.05 -11.01 -9.50
CA GLY A 47 15.89 -12.20 -9.44
C GLY A 47 16.31 -12.69 -10.83
N THR A 48 17.44 -13.39 -10.87
CA THR A 48 18.01 -13.98 -12.10
C THR A 48 17.10 -15.02 -12.76
N ALA A 49 16.22 -15.66 -11.98
CA ALA A 49 15.25 -16.65 -12.45
C ALA A 49 13.84 -16.07 -12.71
N ASP A 50 13.68 -14.75 -12.72
CA ASP A 50 12.38 -14.15 -13.00
C ASP A 50 11.94 -14.42 -14.44
N THR A 51 10.72 -14.92 -14.55
CA THR A 51 10.03 -15.16 -15.83
C THR A 51 8.85 -14.22 -15.96
N GLN A 52 8.46 -13.91 -17.19
CA GLN A 52 7.33 -13.02 -17.47
C GLN A 52 6.05 -13.49 -16.78
N LYS A 53 5.80 -14.80 -16.78
CA LYS A 53 4.64 -15.41 -16.13
C LYS A 53 4.66 -15.23 -14.60
N ALA A 54 5.81 -15.48 -13.97
CA ALA A 54 5.94 -15.33 -12.51
C ALA A 54 5.83 -13.86 -12.08
N VAL A 55 6.49 -12.95 -12.79
CA VAL A 55 6.45 -11.50 -12.52
C VAL A 55 5.04 -10.95 -12.71
N LYS A 56 4.37 -11.31 -13.82
CA LYS A 56 2.97 -10.93 -14.09
C LYS A 56 2.06 -11.36 -12.93
N ALA A 57 2.14 -12.61 -12.49
CA ALA A 57 1.30 -13.13 -11.41
C ALA A 57 1.50 -12.34 -10.10
N LYS A 58 2.76 -12.04 -9.73
CA LYS A 58 3.06 -11.25 -8.53
C LYS A 58 2.56 -9.81 -8.62
N ILE A 59 2.76 -9.14 -9.77
CA ILE A 59 2.32 -7.75 -9.99
C ILE A 59 0.79 -7.65 -9.93
N VAL A 60 0.09 -8.57 -10.60
CA VAL A 60 -1.38 -8.60 -10.60
C VAL A 60 -1.92 -8.85 -9.20
N ALA A 61 -1.35 -9.80 -8.45
CA ALA A 61 -1.75 -10.07 -7.07
C ALA A 61 -1.54 -8.85 -6.16
N PHE A 62 -0.37 -8.20 -6.26
CA PHE A 62 -0.08 -6.98 -5.50
C PHE A 62 -1.07 -5.84 -5.83
N TYR A 63 -1.31 -5.58 -7.12
CA TYR A 63 -2.19 -4.49 -7.53
C TYR A 63 -3.65 -4.77 -7.18
N THR A 64 -4.10 -6.02 -7.26
CA THR A 64 -5.44 -6.42 -6.81
C THR A 64 -5.62 -6.14 -5.32
N ASN A 65 -4.69 -6.60 -4.48
CA ASN A 65 -4.73 -6.34 -3.04
C ASN A 65 -4.64 -4.83 -2.71
N LEU A 66 -3.89 -4.05 -3.49
CA LEU A 66 -3.84 -2.59 -3.35
C LEU A 66 -5.20 -1.95 -3.64
N LEU A 67 -5.90 -2.41 -4.68
CA LEU A 67 -7.24 -1.92 -5.00
C LEU A 67 -8.27 -2.33 -3.94
N GLU A 68 -8.21 -3.56 -3.44
CA GLU A 68 -9.07 -4.01 -2.34
C GLU A 68 -8.84 -3.18 -1.08
N ALA A 69 -7.59 -2.90 -0.74
CA ALA A 69 -7.24 -2.04 0.39
C ALA A 69 -7.72 -0.59 0.21
N ARG A 70 -7.67 -0.06 -1.02
CA ARG A 70 -8.19 1.28 -1.36
C ARG A 70 -9.72 1.35 -1.40
N ALA A 71 -10.36 0.28 -1.86
CA ALA A 71 -11.83 0.18 -1.92
C ALA A 71 -12.43 -0.04 -0.53
N ARG A 72 -11.66 -0.55 0.43
CA ARG A 72 -12.06 -0.61 1.82
C ARG A 72 -12.31 0.83 2.31
N PRO A 73 -13.54 1.18 2.73
CA PRO A 73 -13.77 2.47 3.36
C PRO A 73 -12.86 2.55 4.58
N ALA A 74 -12.20 3.70 4.76
CA ALA A 74 -11.44 3.96 5.97
C ALA A 74 -12.41 3.85 7.14
N GLU A 75 -12.36 2.74 7.88
CA GLU A 75 -13.06 2.59 9.13
C GLU A 75 -12.74 3.86 9.93
N PRO A 76 -13.74 4.67 10.33
CA PRO A 76 -13.47 5.87 11.10
C PRO A 76 -12.70 5.43 12.32
N ARG A 77 -11.38 5.70 12.30
CA ARG A 77 -10.48 5.40 13.40
C ARG A 77 -11.09 6.12 14.58
N SER A 78 -11.77 5.37 15.45
CA SER A 78 -12.36 5.93 16.66
C SER A 78 -11.24 6.71 17.33
N HIS A 79 -11.44 8.01 17.38
CA HIS A 79 -10.51 8.99 17.89
C HIS A 79 -10.20 8.56 19.33
N TRP A 80 -9.11 7.82 19.54
CA TRP A 80 -8.61 7.41 20.86
C TRP A 80 -8.09 8.65 21.58
N GLY A 81 -9.04 9.48 21.98
CA GLY A 81 -8.81 10.83 22.41
C GLY A 81 -10.12 11.47 22.81
N ARG A 82 -10.84 10.88 23.78
CA ARG A 82 -11.54 11.60 24.86
C ARG A 82 -11.61 10.72 26.09
N LYS A 83 -10.68 10.91 27.04
CA LYS A 83 -11.01 10.66 28.45
C LYS A 83 -12.18 11.60 28.78
N PRO A 84 -13.30 11.13 29.36
CA PRO A 84 -14.31 12.05 29.84
C PRO A 84 -13.66 12.94 30.90
N LYS A 85 -13.70 14.26 30.65
CA LYS A 85 -13.35 15.27 31.64
C LYS A 85 -14.41 15.15 32.74
N THR A 86 -14.07 14.49 33.84
CA THR A 86 -14.86 14.58 35.08
C THR A 86 -14.75 16.01 35.58
N GLU A 87 -15.74 16.83 35.28
CA GLU A 87 -15.93 18.14 35.89
C GLU A 87 -17.40 18.25 36.29
N GLY A 88 -17.64 18.21 37.61
CA GLY A 88 -18.85 18.75 38.21
C GLY A 88 -19.85 17.75 38.78
N ALA A 89 -19.64 17.31 40.02
CA ALA A 89 -20.73 17.17 40.99
C ALA A 89 -20.29 17.87 42.28
N ALA A 90 -20.51 19.19 42.31
CA ALA A 90 -20.52 19.94 43.54
C ALA A 90 -21.89 19.76 44.20
N ALA A 91 -21.94 19.15 45.39
CA ALA A 91 -22.87 19.45 46.47
C ALA A 91 -22.65 18.42 47.58
N GLU A 92 -21.98 18.83 48.67
CA GLU A 92 -22.57 18.66 50.01
C GLU A 92 -21.79 19.53 50.99
N GLN A 93 -22.30 20.74 51.24
CA GLN A 93 -22.01 21.48 52.46
C GLN A 93 -23.17 21.26 53.44
N ALA A 94 -22.83 20.73 54.62
CA ALA A 94 -23.37 20.99 55.96
C ALA A 94 -24.75 20.36 56.34
N PRO A 95 -25.01 20.03 57.63
CA PRO A 95 -24.83 20.93 58.78
C PRO A 95 -24.18 20.35 60.05
N ALA A 96 -23.86 21.29 60.96
CA ALA A 96 -23.35 21.10 62.31
C ALA A 96 -24.40 20.57 63.31
N SER A 97 -23.94 19.87 64.34
CA SER A 97 -24.44 19.89 65.73
C SER A 97 -23.38 19.35 66.67
#